data_AF-A0A0L0FMD6-F1
#
_entry.id   AF-A0A0L0FMD6-F1
#
_cell.length_a   1.000
_cell.length_b   1.000
_cell.length_c   1.000
_cell.angle_alpha   90.00
_cell.angle_beta   90.00
_cell.angle_gamma   90.00
#
_symmetry.space_group_name_H-M   'P 1'
#
loop_
_entity.id
_entity.type
_entity.pdbx_description
1 polymer ?
#
loop_
_entity_poly.entity_id
_entity_poly.type
_entity_poly.pdbx_seq_one_letter_code
_entity_poly.pdbx_strand_id
1 'polypeptide(L)'
;MVVIWILNVELIGPTAYQTFVKYLQQNNRIKYDNDDVSVMINMRSERTGLKTIIDDDLLYPALLAVARERYCEENLLFLHEGIRLHETLMACQDEVNGLKQACDPISCSIDVGQSPASTLEPALPTAPNDRSSGEIYKKQVDVGKTLNTDDLAAVPSVDTASVASLVSEVISPSLVAELHRFLDNYLMSDAPMPVNLASAQISALQQARSLGSFRRSGADAILNALLLSLADVQILFEASRVLTIFERSDARAKVLGEREAVVRLGIETEKRENVDSIPD
;
A
#
# COMPACT_ATOMS: atom_id res chain seq x y z
N MET A 1 20.13 -21.40 -2.84
CA MET A 1 19.75 -20.89 -4.18
C MET A 1 19.59 -19.36 -4.22
N VAL A 2 19.92 -18.65 -3.13
CA VAL A 2 20.01 -17.17 -3.07
C VAL A 2 21.26 -16.65 -3.79
N VAL A 3 22.35 -17.44 -3.79
CA VAL A 3 23.62 -17.09 -4.45
C VAL A 3 23.46 -16.94 -5.97
N ILE A 4 22.56 -17.68 -6.62
CA ILE A 4 22.32 -17.57 -8.08
C ILE A 4 21.53 -16.30 -8.43
N TRP A 5 20.67 -15.81 -7.53
CA TRP A 5 19.94 -14.56 -7.76
C TRP A 5 20.82 -13.34 -7.49
N ILE A 6 21.62 -13.36 -6.42
CA ILE A 6 22.62 -12.31 -6.17
C ILE A 6 23.64 -12.25 -7.32
N LEU A 7 24.13 -13.40 -7.79
CA LEU A 7 25.06 -13.46 -8.93
C LEU A 7 24.45 -12.93 -10.23
N ASN A 8 23.18 -13.21 -10.54
CA ASN A 8 22.56 -12.72 -11.78
C ASN A 8 22.30 -11.20 -11.75
N VAL A 9 22.00 -10.63 -10.58
CA VAL A 9 21.80 -9.18 -10.43
C VAL A 9 23.14 -8.43 -10.38
N GLU A 10 24.17 -9.01 -9.74
CA GLU A 10 25.55 -8.48 -9.80
C GLU A 10 26.16 -8.55 -11.21
N LEU A 11 25.93 -9.63 -11.96
CA LEU A 11 26.51 -9.79 -13.31
C LEU A 11 25.99 -8.77 -14.31
N ILE A 12 24.70 -8.41 -14.19
CA ILE A 12 24.02 -7.48 -15.09
C ILE A 12 24.35 -6.03 -14.68
N GLY A 13 24.74 -5.82 -13.42
CA GLY A 13 25.09 -4.52 -12.88
C GLY A 13 23.87 -3.63 -12.64
N PRO A 14 23.98 -2.65 -11.72
CA PRO A 14 22.87 -1.77 -11.34
C PRO A 14 22.22 -1.08 -12.54
N THR A 15 23.03 -0.75 -13.55
CA THR A 15 22.62 -0.01 -14.74
C THR A 15 21.67 -0.81 -15.63
N ALA A 16 21.91 -2.10 -15.87
CA ALA A 16 21.03 -2.88 -16.73
C ALA A 16 19.78 -3.38 -15.97
N TYR A 17 19.85 -3.59 -14.65
CA TYR A 17 18.63 -3.76 -13.83
C TYR A 17 17.75 -2.50 -13.87
N GLN A 18 18.32 -1.31 -13.65
CA GLN A 18 17.58 -0.05 -13.75
C GLN A 18 17.05 0.19 -15.17
N THR A 19 17.79 -0.18 -16.21
CA THR A 19 17.33 -0.07 -17.61
C THR A 19 16.17 -1.02 -17.88
N PHE A 20 16.21 -2.25 -17.34
CA PHE A 20 15.13 -3.22 -17.45
C PHE A 20 13.86 -2.77 -16.71
N VAL A 21 14.00 -2.30 -15.47
CA VAL A 21 12.88 -1.73 -14.69
C VAL A 21 12.29 -0.51 -15.40
N LYS A 22 13.14 0.41 -15.90
CA LYS A 22 12.71 1.59 -16.65
C LYS A 22 12.02 1.24 -17.97
N TYR A 23 12.49 0.20 -18.66
CA TYR A 23 11.85 -0.36 -19.85
C TYR A 23 10.48 -0.98 -19.54
N LEU A 24 10.34 -1.68 -18.42
CA LEU A 24 9.06 -2.24 -17.98
C LEU A 24 8.05 -1.16 -17.59
N GLN A 25 8.51 -0.10 -16.90
CA GLN A 25 7.71 1.07 -16.54
C GLN A 25 7.27 1.88 -17.78
N GLN A 26 8.19 2.16 -18.72
CA GLN A 26 7.90 2.95 -19.93
C GLN A 26 6.95 2.24 -20.91
N ASN A 27 6.97 0.90 -20.96
CA ASN A 27 6.08 0.14 -21.84
C ASN A 27 4.69 -0.13 -21.25
N ASN A 28 4.31 0.54 -20.14
CA ASN A 28 3.01 0.35 -19.45
C ASN A 28 2.70 -1.10 -19.07
N ARG A 29 3.68 -2.01 -19.05
CA ARG A 29 3.47 -3.42 -18.72
C ARG A 29 3.54 -3.72 -17.22
N ILE A 30 4.05 -2.76 -16.45
CA ILE A 30 3.96 -2.77 -14.99
C ILE A 30 3.50 -1.38 -14.57
N LYS A 31 2.23 -1.08 -14.83
CA LYS A 31 1.51 -0.20 -13.91
C LYS A 31 1.15 -1.11 -12.74
N TYR A 32 1.87 -1.00 -11.63
CA TYR A 32 1.35 -1.54 -10.38
C TYR A 32 0.12 -0.69 -10.07
N ASP A 33 -1.03 -1.15 -10.56
CA ASP A 33 -2.28 -0.73 -9.97
C ASP A 33 -2.26 -1.30 -8.54
N ASN A 34 -2.40 -0.44 -7.54
CA ASN A 34 -2.24 -0.87 -6.14
C ASN A 34 -3.27 -1.95 -5.80
N ASP A 35 -4.44 -1.89 -6.43
CA ASP A 35 -5.49 -2.90 -6.34
C ASP A 35 -4.98 -4.26 -6.86
N ASP A 36 -4.24 -4.28 -7.98
CA ASP A 36 -3.70 -5.52 -8.56
C ASP A 36 -2.59 -6.13 -7.69
N VAL A 37 -1.74 -5.30 -7.06
CA VAL A 37 -0.69 -5.76 -6.14
C VAL A 37 -1.30 -6.33 -4.85
N SER A 38 -2.28 -5.63 -4.27
CA SER A 38 -2.99 -6.09 -3.08
C SER A 38 -3.70 -7.42 -3.34
N VAL A 39 -4.37 -7.55 -4.49
CA VAL A 39 -4.99 -8.80 -4.92
C VAL A 39 -3.95 -9.91 -5.10
N MET A 40 -2.81 -9.62 -5.72
CA MET A 40 -1.73 -10.60 -5.87
C MET A 40 -1.16 -11.09 -4.53
N ILE A 41 -0.93 -10.18 -3.57
CA ILE A 41 -0.48 -10.53 -2.22
C ILE A 41 -1.53 -11.42 -1.53
N ASN A 42 -2.80 -11.03 -1.60
CA ASN A 42 -3.90 -11.78 -1.00
C ASN A 42 -4.04 -13.17 -1.62
N MET A 43 -4.12 -13.30 -2.95
CA MET A 43 -4.21 -14.59 -3.62
C MET A 43 -3.02 -15.51 -3.30
N ARG A 44 -1.82 -14.93 -3.18
CA ARG A 44 -0.60 -15.69 -2.88
C ARG A 44 -0.55 -16.13 -1.42
N SER A 45 -0.97 -15.24 -0.52
CA SER A 45 -1.09 -15.54 0.90
C SER A 45 -2.16 -16.59 1.17
N GLU A 46 -3.31 -16.52 0.48
CA GLU A 46 -4.36 -17.55 0.52
C GLU A 46 -3.85 -18.90 0.03
N ARG A 47 -3.10 -18.92 -1.08
CA ARG A 47 -2.52 -20.15 -1.63
C ARG A 47 -1.54 -20.82 -0.66
N THR A 48 -0.75 -20.04 0.06
CA THR A 48 0.26 -20.55 1.01
C THR A 48 -0.30 -20.74 2.42
N GLY A 49 -1.46 -20.15 2.73
CA GLY A 49 -1.98 -20.03 4.09
C GLY A 49 -1.10 -19.17 5.00
N LEU A 50 -0.16 -18.38 4.46
CA LEU A 50 0.82 -17.65 5.26
C LEU A 50 0.17 -16.63 6.18
N LYS A 51 -0.80 -15.84 5.68
CA LYS A 51 -1.57 -14.91 6.54
C LYS A 51 -2.25 -15.63 7.69
N THR A 52 -2.93 -16.74 7.41
CA THR A 52 -3.57 -17.57 8.45
C THR A 52 -2.57 -18.08 9.49
N ILE A 53 -1.35 -18.44 9.09
CA ILE A 53 -0.30 -18.87 10.04
C ILE A 53 0.23 -17.69 10.85
N ILE A 54 0.38 -16.51 10.23
CA ILE A 54 0.86 -15.29 10.88
C ILE A 54 -0.14 -14.79 11.92
N ASP A 55 -1.43 -14.84 11.62
CA ASP A 55 -2.51 -14.39 12.50
C ASP A 55 -2.82 -15.39 13.65
N ASP A 56 -2.13 -16.52 13.68
CA ASP A 56 -2.40 -17.63 14.61
C ASP A 56 -1.40 -17.66 15.77
N ASP A 57 -1.90 -17.42 16.98
CA ASP A 57 -1.10 -17.33 18.22
C ASP A 57 -0.23 -18.57 18.54
N LEU A 58 -0.59 -19.75 18.02
CA LEU A 58 0.15 -20.99 18.27
C LEU A 58 1.05 -21.37 17.10
N LEU A 59 0.61 -21.13 15.86
CA LEU A 59 1.38 -21.47 14.67
C LEU A 59 2.46 -20.43 14.37
N TYR A 60 2.21 -19.14 14.62
CA TYR A 60 3.18 -18.07 14.37
C TYR A 60 4.49 -18.26 15.15
N PRO A 61 4.50 -18.51 16.48
CA PRO A 61 5.75 -18.74 17.21
C PRO A 61 6.53 -19.96 16.71
N ALA A 62 5.83 -21.01 16.29
CA ALA A 62 6.45 -22.21 15.72
C ALA A 62 7.08 -21.91 14.35
N LEU A 63 6.41 -21.15 13.48
CA LEU A 63 6.98 -20.69 12.21
C LEU A 63 8.19 -19.76 12.44
N LEU A 64 8.10 -18.86 13.40
CA LEU A 64 9.18 -17.93 13.76
C LEU A 64 10.41 -18.67 14.28
N ALA A 65 10.24 -19.74 15.06
CA ALA A 65 11.36 -20.59 15.47
C ALA A 65 12.08 -21.21 14.28
N VAL A 66 11.34 -21.74 13.30
CA VAL A 66 11.93 -22.27 12.05
C VAL A 66 12.61 -21.16 11.25
N ALA A 67 12.02 -19.96 11.18
CA ALA A 67 12.64 -18.83 10.48
C ALA A 67 13.99 -18.43 11.12
N ARG A 68 14.08 -18.43 12.46
CA ARG A 68 15.34 -18.17 13.21
C ARG A 68 16.41 -19.22 12.94
N GLU A 69 16.05 -20.50 12.91
CA GLU A 69 16.97 -21.59 12.56
C GLU A 69 17.52 -21.45 11.12
N ARG A 70 16.80 -20.70 10.27
CA ARG A 70 17.16 -20.43 8.88
C ARG A 70 17.75 -19.03 8.66
N TYR A 71 17.93 -18.26 9.74
CA TYR A 71 18.48 -16.89 9.72
C TYR A 71 17.71 -15.98 8.74
N CYS A 72 16.39 -16.01 8.81
CA CYS A 72 15.53 -15.15 8.00
C CYS A 72 14.28 -14.67 8.77
N GLU A 73 14.36 -14.65 10.10
CA GLU A 73 13.30 -14.20 10.99
C GLU A 73 12.90 -12.74 10.77
N GLU A 74 13.83 -11.89 10.34
CA GLU A 74 13.60 -10.48 10.05
C GLU A 74 12.52 -10.30 8.97
N ASN A 75 12.50 -11.19 7.97
CA ASN A 75 11.48 -11.15 6.91
C ASN A 75 10.10 -11.50 7.45
N LEU A 76 9.99 -12.49 8.35
CA LEU A 76 8.72 -12.88 8.95
C LEU A 76 8.20 -11.82 9.92
N LEU A 77 9.08 -11.23 10.73
CA LEU A 77 8.76 -10.15 11.66
C LEU A 77 8.28 -8.91 10.89
N PHE A 78 8.97 -8.55 9.81
CA PHE A 78 8.57 -7.46 8.91
C PHE A 78 7.20 -7.70 8.28
N LEU A 79 6.91 -8.93 7.82
CA LEU A 79 5.59 -9.26 7.28
C LEU A 79 4.50 -9.11 8.34
N HIS A 80 4.70 -9.68 9.53
CA HIS A 80 3.72 -9.61 10.61
C HIS A 80 3.44 -8.18 11.07
N GLU A 81 4.48 -7.40 11.38
CA GLU A 81 4.30 -6.01 11.82
C GLU A 81 3.83 -5.09 10.68
N GLY A 82 4.33 -5.33 9.47
CA GLY A 82 4.01 -4.51 8.31
C GLY A 82 2.59 -4.71 7.80
N ILE A 83 2.04 -5.93 7.83
CA ILE A 83 0.63 -6.19 7.52
C ILE A 83 -0.28 -5.43 8.50
N ARG A 84 -0.01 -5.51 9.81
CA ARG A 84 -0.80 -4.80 10.82
C ARG A 84 -0.72 -3.28 10.64
N LEU A 85 0.47 -2.76 10.37
CA LEU A 85 0.67 -1.34 10.09
C LEU A 85 -0.09 -0.90 8.83
N HIS A 86 -0.04 -1.71 7.77
CA HIS A 86 -0.76 -1.44 6.53
C HIS A 86 -2.28 -1.41 6.76
N GLU A 87 -2.84 -2.39 7.47
CA GLU A 87 -4.26 -2.44 7.83
C GLU A 87 -4.68 -1.22 8.65
N THR A 88 -3.85 -0.79 9.61
CA THR A 88 -4.12 0.41 10.42
C THR A 88 -4.08 1.69 9.59
N LEU A 89 -3.12 1.82 8.67
CA LEU A 89 -3.03 2.95 7.75
C LEU A 89 -4.24 3.02 6.81
N MET A 90 -4.67 1.88 6.27
CA MET A 90 -5.87 1.77 5.42
C MET A 90 -7.13 2.18 6.19
N ALA A 91 -7.33 1.66 7.40
CA ALA A 91 -8.48 2.02 8.22
C ALA A 91 -8.55 3.53 8.51
N CYS A 92 -7.42 4.15 8.86
CA CYS A 92 -7.35 5.60 9.04
C CYS A 92 -7.67 6.37 7.74
N GLN A 93 -7.26 5.85 6.59
CA GLN A 93 -7.58 6.46 5.31
C GLN A 93 -9.09 6.38 5.00
N ASP A 94 -9.72 5.25 5.28
CA ASP A 94 -11.15 5.03 5.08
C ASP A 94 -12.00 5.94 5.99
N GLU A 95 -11.60 6.14 7.24
CA GLU A 95 -12.25 7.09 8.15
C GLU A 95 -12.22 8.53 7.60
N VAL A 96 -11.06 8.97 7.09
CA VAL A 96 -10.91 10.30 6.47
C VAL A 96 -11.75 10.42 5.19
N ASN A 97 -11.85 9.34 4.41
CA ASN A 97 -12.69 9.29 3.21
C ASN A 97 -14.19 9.37 3.54
N GLY A 98 -14.64 8.63 4.56
CA GLY A 98 -16.02 8.62 5.01
C GLY A 98 -16.49 9.98 5.54
N LEU A 99 -15.63 10.67 6.31
CA LEU A 99 -15.93 12.03 6.81
C LEU A 99 -16.12 13.04 5.67
N LYS A 100 -15.30 12.95 4.62
CA LYS A 100 -15.42 13.83 3.45
C LYS A 100 -16.78 13.66 2.76
N GLN A 101 -17.22 12.41 2.59
CA GLN A 101 -18.51 12.10 1.97
C GLN A 101 -19.71 12.58 2.81
N ALA A 102 -19.58 12.62 4.14
CA ALA A 102 -20.62 13.12 5.03
C ALA A 102 -20.68 14.67 5.10
N CYS A 103 -19.55 15.36 4.89
CA CYS A 103 -19.48 16.81 4.93
C CYS A 103 -19.73 17.48 3.58
N ASP A 104 -19.68 16.74 2.47
CA ASP A 104 -20.11 17.27 1.17
C ASP A 104 -21.59 17.66 1.28
N PRO A 105 -21.92 18.96 1.28
CA PRO A 105 -23.28 19.40 1.50
C PRO A 105 -24.12 18.73 0.44
N ILE A 106 -25.13 17.98 0.88
CA ILE A 106 -26.20 17.44 0.04
C ILE A 106 -26.52 18.56 -0.92
N SER A 107 -26.11 18.40 -2.17
CA SER A 107 -26.44 19.35 -3.22
C SER A 107 -27.94 19.22 -3.32
N CYS A 108 -28.66 20.03 -2.53
CA CYS A 108 -30.07 20.24 -2.69
C CYS A 108 -30.18 20.70 -4.13
N SER A 109 -30.58 19.77 -5.00
CA SER A 109 -30.99 20.12 -6.35
C SER A 109 -32.18 21.03 -6.14
N ILE A 110 -31.92 22.34 -6.10
CA ILE A 110 -32.97 23.32 -6.24
C ILE A 110 -33.46 23.07 -7.65
N ASP A 111 -34.62 22.43 -7.72
CA ASP A 111 -35.37 22.17 -8.94
C ASP A 111 -35.81 23.53 -9.50
N VAL A 112 -34.86 24.21 -10.17
CA VAL A 112 -35.15 25.42 -10.93
C VAL A 112 -35.75 24.92 -12.24
N GLY A 113 -37.09 24.85 -12.25
CA GLY A 113 -37.88 24.35 -13.36
C GLY A 113 -37.42 24.88 -14.72
N GLN A 114 -36.94 23.96 -15.56
CA GLN A 114 -36.68 24.22 -16.97
C GLN A 114 -37.93 23.88 -17.79
N SER A 115 -38.49 24.91 -18.42
CA SER A 115 -39.49 24.84 -19.49
C SER A 115 -38.98 24.03 -20.70
N PRO A 116 -39.87 23.34 -21.44
CA PRO A 116 -39.51 22.61 -22.63
C PRO A 116 -39.51 23.54 -23.86
N ALA A 117 -38.38 23.62 -24.57
CA ALA A 117 -38.36 24.10 -25.95
C ALA A 117 -37.53 23.15 -26.82
N SER A 118 -38.23 22.65 -27.83
CA SER A 118 -37.86 21.61 -28.77
C SER A 118 -36.86 22.09 -29.84
N THR A 119 -36.34 21.13 -30.62
CA THR A 119 -36.24 21.20 -32.11
C THR A 119 -34.84 20.99 -32.73
N LEU A 120 -34.72 19.82 -33.37
CA LEU A 120 -34.05 19.46 -34.65
C LEU A 120 -32.53 19.25 -34.76
N GLU A 121 -32.20 17.98 -35.02
CA GLU A 121 -31.14 17.43 -35.89
C GLU A 121 -31.22 17.96 -37.36
N PRO A 122 -30.16 17.88 -38.22
CA PRO A 122 -29.60 16.60 -38.72
C PRO A 122 -28.13 16.49 -39.24
N ALA A 123 -27.62 15.25 -39.17
CA ALA A 123 -26.85 14.41 -40.13
C ALA A 123 -25.48 14.80 -40.80
N LEU A 124 -24.47 13.92 -40.57
CA LEU A 124 -23.42 13.26 -41.45
C LEU A 124 -22.59 14.08 -42.51
N PRO A 125 -21.43 13.62 -43.07
CA PRO A 125 -20.69 12.34 -42.94
C PRO A 125 -19.13 12.37 -42.86
N THR A 126 -18.59 11.21 -42.47
CA THR A 126 -17.33 10.48 -42.78
C THR A 126 -16.18 11.13 -43.58
N ALA A 127 -14.94 11.00 -43.07
CA ALA A 127 -13.76 10.45 -43.78
C ALA A 127 -12.52 10.25 -42.87
N PRO A 128 -11.62 9.30 -43.19
CA PRO A 128 -10.47 8.91 -42.37
C PRO A 128 -9.19 9.64 -42.81
N ASN A 129 -8.20 9.76 -41.91
CA ASN A 129 -6.84 10.07 -42.35
C ASN A 129 -5.75 9.40 -41.52
N ASP A 130 -4.72 9.10 -42.29
CA ASP A 130 -3.64 8.15 -42.10
C ASP A 130 -2.41 8.80 -41.41
N ARG A 131 -1.61 7.94 -40.76
CA ARG A 131 -0.14 7.91 -40.72
C ARG A 131 0.71 9.21 -40.62
N SER A 132 1.67 9.12 -39.69
CA SER A 132 3.15 9.26 -39.89
C SER A 132 3.87 10.47 -39.26
N SER A 133 5.06 10.13 -38.74
CA SER A 133 6.22 10.98 -38.39
C SER A 133 6.08 11.83 -37.12
N GLY A 134 7.01 11.83 -36.17
CA GLY A 134 8.43 11.47 -36.21
C GLY A 134 9.27 12.74 -36.21
N GLU A 135 9.50 13.34 -35.03
CA GLU A 135 10.45 14.45 -34.81
C GLU A 135 10.78 14.48 -33.30
N ILE A 136 12.01 14.11 -32.90
CA ILE A 136 13.17 15.00 -32.67
C ILE A 136 12.85 16.13 -31.68
N TYR A 137 13.20 15.96 -30.40
CA TYR A 137 13.34 17.08 -29.47
C TYR A 137 14.82 17.31 -29.14
N LYS A 138 15.37 18.36 -29.77
CA LYS A 138 16.57 19.07 -29.31
C LYS A 138 16.12 20.27 -28.47
N LYS A 139 16.55 20.29 -27.21
CA LYS A 139 17.36 21.35 -26.57
C LYS A 139 17.03 22.82 -26.90
N GLN A 140 16.56 23.58 -25.90
CA GLN A 140 17.15 24.85 -25.39
C GLN A 140 16.19 25.47 -24.35
N VAL A 141 16.60 25.73 -23.11
CA VAL A 141 17.33 26.92 -22.60
C VAL A 141 16.43 28.15 -22.48
N ASP A 142 15.99 28.36 -21.23
CA ASP A 142 16.16 29.58 -20.43
C ASP A 142 15.27 30.81 -20.66
N VAL A 143 15.27 31.66 -19.62
CA VAL A 143 14.76 33.02 -19.48
C VAL A 143 13.42 33.14 -18.74
N GLY A 144 13.56 33.52 -17.46
CA GLY A 144 12.47 33.96 -16.61
C GLY A 144 11.86 35.30 -17.03
N LYS A 145 10.66 35.56 -16.48
CA LYS A 145 10.16 36.92 -16.30
C LYS A 145 9.12 36.95 -15.18
N THR A 146 9.51 37.63 -14.12
CA THR A 146 8.67 38.24 -13.10
C THR A 146 7.57 39.09 -13.75
N LEU A 147 6.33 38.89 -13.33
CA LEU A 147 5.25 39.86 -13.52
C LEU A 147 4.49 40.02 -12.21
N ASN A 148 4.73 41.15 -11.55
CA ASN A 148 3.86 41.69 -10.52
C ASN A 148 2.65 42.31 -11.23
N THR A 149 1.45 41.99 -10.76
CA THR A 149 0.27 42.80 -11.00
C THR A 149 -0.51 42.86 -9.70
N ASP A 150 -0.30 43.95 -8.97
CA ASP A 150 -1.18 44.45 -7.92
C ASP A 150 -2.52 44.93 -8.53
N ASP A 151 -3.50 45.06 -7.65
CA ASP A 151 -4.78 45.77 -7.78
C ASP A 151 -5.94 45.09 -8.52
N LEU A 152 -6.76 44.36 -7.74
CA LEU A 152 -8.21 44.37 -7.93
C LEU A 152 -8.99 44.13 -6.62
N ALA A 153 -9.54 45.26 -6.14
CA ALA A 153 -10.82 45.46 -5.48
C ALA A 153 -11.28 44.48 -4.37
N ALA A 154 -11.33 45.05 -3.16
CA ALA A 154 -11.98 44.50 -1.98
C ALA A 154 -13.50 44.30 -2.18
N VAL A 155 -13.93 43.04 -2.10
CA VAL A 155 -15.32 42.62 -1.89
C VAL A 155 -15.42 42.13 -0.44
N PRO A 156 -16.49 42.48 0.32
CA PRO A 156 -16.60 42.12 1.73
C PRO A 156 -16.59 40.60 1.93
N SER A 157 -15.60 40.14 2.70
CA SER A 157 -15.35 38.77 3.07
C SER A 157 -16.49 38.21 3.91
N VAL A 158 -17.24 37.27 3.34
CA VAL A 158 -17.99 36.28 4.12
C VAL A 158 -16.96 35.39 4.80
N ASP A 159 -17.03 35.25 6.12
CA ASP A 159 -16.17 34.42 6.98
C ASP A 159 -16.21 32.93 6.58
N THR A 160 -15.56 32.56 5.48
CA THR A 160 -15.31 31.18 5.05
C THR A 160 -13.98 30.63 5.59
N ALA A 161 -13.18 31.48 6.24
CA ALA A 161 -11.92 31.10 6.89
C ALA A 161 -12.10 30.19 8.12
N SER A 162 -13.33 30.06 8.65
CA SER A 162 -13.64 29.22 9.82
C SER A 162 -13.85 27.74 9.47
N VAL A 163 -14.28 27.41 8.26
CA VAL A 163 -14.63 26.02 7.88
C VAL A 163 -13.46 25.27 7.24
N ALA A 164 -12.59 25.97 6.50
CA ALA A 164 -11.41 25.37 5.88
C ALA A 164 -10.28 25.01 6.87
N SER A 165 -10.32 25.53 8.10
CA SER A 165 -9.32 25.28 9.14
C SER A 165 -9.65 24.10 10.06
N LEU A 166 -10.83 23.50 9.97
CA LEU A 166 -11.32 22.47 10.91
C LEU A 166 -11.11 21.03 10.44
N VAL A 167 -10.80 20.80 9.16
CA VAL A 167 -10.39 19.48 8.68
C VAL A 167 -8.88 19.47 8.54
N SER A 168 -8.20 19.65 9.67
CA SER A 168 -6.79 19.25 9.75
C SER A 168 -6.79 17.73 9.61
N GLU A 169 -6.62 17.25 8.38
CA GLU A 169 -6.44 15.84 7.98
C GLU A 169 -5.13 15.29 8.59
N VAL A 170 -5.02 15.33 9.91
CA VAL A 170 -3.83 14.95 10.65
C VAL A 170 -4.03 13.51 11.08
N ILE A 171 -3.22 12.63 10.49
CA ILE A 171 -3.06 11.26 10.96
C ILE A 171 -2.74 11.27 12.45
N SER A 172 -3.35 10.38 13.22
CA SER A 172 -3.13 10.26 14.66
C SER A 172 -1.62 10.21 14.99
N PRO A 173 -1.13 11.00 15.97
CA PRO A 173 0.25 10.94 16.42
C PRO A 173 0.73 9.53 16.81
N SER A 174 -0.19 8.67 17.27
CA SER A 174 0.11 7.28 17.60
C SER A 174 0.52 6.46 16.37
N LEU A 175 -0.13 6.67 15.23
CA LEU A 175 0.15 5.96 13.99
C LEU A 175 1.48 6.40 13.39
N VAL A 176 1.79 7.69 13.47
CA VAL A 176 3.11 8.22 13.08
C VAL A 176 4.21 7.59 13.93
N ALA A 177 4.01 7.50 15.24
CA ALA A 177 4.96 6.86 16.14
C ALA A 177 5.12 5.36 15.85
N GLU A 178 4.03 4.65 15.52
CA GLU A 178 4.08 3.24 15.14
C GLU A 178 4.84 3.01 13.83
N LEU A 179 4.58 3.84 12.81
CA LEU A 179 5.31 3.81 11.55
C LEU A 179 6.80 4.12 11.79
N HIS A 180 7.14 5.15 12.58
CA HIS A 180 8.55 5.44 12.88
C HIS A 180 9.24 4.27 13.56
N ARG A 181 8.60 3.64 14.55
CA ARG A 181 9.12 2.44 15.22
C ARG A 181 9.33 1.29 14.23
N PHE A 182 8.38 1.07 13.32
CA PHE A 182 8.52 0.06 12.27
C PHE A 182 9.73 0.36 11.36
N LEU A 183 9.85 1.60 10.89
CA LEU A 183 10.96 2.02 10.04
C LEU A 183 12.31 1.92 10.76
N ASP A 184 12.37 2.26 12.05
CA ASP A 184 13.53 2.07 12.93
C ASP A 184 13.97 0.62 13.02
N ASN A 185 13.04 -0.30 13.18
CA ASN A 185 13.36 -1.71 13.39
C ASN A 185 13.92 -2.39 12.14
N TYR A 186 13.50 -1.97 10.93
CA TYR A 186 13.78 -2.72 9.71
C TYR A 186 14.51 -1.97 8.59
N LEU A 187 14.44 -0.63 8.53
CA LEU A 187 14.85 0.12 7.33
C LEU A 187 15.89 1.22 7.56
N MET A 188 16.15 1.63 8.80
CA MET A 188 17.23 2.58 9.09
C MET A 188 18.61 1.93 8.95
N SER A 189 19.65 2.74 8.79
CA SER A 189 21.03 2.25 8.61
C SER A 189 21.56 1.47 9.82
N ASP A 190 21.01 1.74 11.00
CA ASP A 190 21.28 1.09 12.28
C ASP A 190 20.13 0.19 12.73
N ALA A 191 19.24 -0.19 11.81
CA ALA A 191 18.12 -1.06 12.11
C ALA A 191 18.62 -2.38 12.73
N PRO A 192 18.03 -2.83 13.85
CA PRO A 192 18.42 -4.07 14.50
C PRO A 192 18.12 -5.32 13.65
N MET A 193 17.10 -5.24 12.78
CA MET A 193 16.64 -6.36 11.96
C MET A 193 16.46 -5.88 10.50
N PRO A 194 17.55 -5.53 9.80
CA PRO A 194 17.44 -4.92 8.49
C PRO A 194 16.87 -5.91 7.46
N VAL A 195 15.88 -5.47 6.69
CA VAL A 195 15.25 -6.29 5.64
C VAL A 195 15.80 -5.92 4.28
N ASN A 196 16.05 -6.93 3.44
CA ASN A 196 16.59 -6.73 2.10
C ASN A 196 15.48 -6.30 1.12
N LEU A 197 15.35 -4.99 0.92
CA LEU A 197 14.39 -4.37 0.00
C LEU A 197 15.08 -3.65 -1.16
N ALA A 198 14.33 -3.34 -2.21
CA ALA A 198 14.83 -2.50 -3.29
C ALA A 198 15.13 -1.08 -2.77
N SER A 199 16.23 -0.48 -3.24
CA SER A 199 16.66 0.86 -2.80
C SER A 199 15.60 1.94 -3.00
N ALA A 200 14.76 1.82 -4.02
CA ALA A 200 13.64 2.72 -4.26
C ALA A 200 12.58 2.66 -3.14
N GLN A 201 12.23 1.47 -2.65
CA GLN A 201 11.29 1.28 -1.55
C GLN A 201 11.87 1.81 -0.25
N ILE A 202 13.13 1.47 0.05
CA ILE A 202 13.85 1.98 1.23
C ILE A 202 13.86 3.50 1.22
N SER A 203 14.21 4.12 0.09
CA SER A 203 14.25 5.58 -0.04
C SER A 203 12.87 6.22 0.17
N ALA A 204 11.81 5.65 -0.41
CA ALA A 204 10.45 6.16 -0.24
C ALA A 204 9.99 6.08 1.22
N LEU A 205 10.22 4.95 1.88
CA LEU A 205 9.87 4.73 3.29
C LEU A 205 10.78 5.54 4.25
N GLN A 206 12.03 5.81 3.90
CA GLN A 206 12.88 6.72 4.68
C GLN A 206 12.46 8.18 4.53
N GLN A 207 12.04 8.61 3.34
CA GLN A 207 11.46 9.94 3.12
C GLN A 207 10.20 10.13 3.97
N ALA A 208 9.36 9.10 4.08
CA ALA A 208 8.18 9.08 4.95
C ALA A 208 8.50 9.46 6.40
N ARG A 209 9.59 8.90 6.94
CA ARG A 209 10.06 9.18 8.29
C ARG A 209 10.48 10.63 8.51
N SER A 210 11.05 11.26 7.47
CA SER A 210 11.47 12.66 7.54
C SER A 210 10.30 13.64 7.56
N LEU A 211 9.10 13.18 7.21
CA LEU A 211 7.88 13.98 7.28
C LEU A 211 7.40 14.02 8.73
N GLY A 212 7.62 15.14 9.41
CA GLY A 212 7.09 15.37 10.77
C GLY A 212 5.57 15.41 10.86
N SER A 213 4.87 15.47 9.72
CA SER A 213 3.40 15.39 9.62
C SER A 213 2.99 14.68 8.34
N PHE A 214 2.04 13.76 8.43
CA PHE A 214 1.52 13.04 7.28
C PHE A 214 0.42 13.85 6.62
N ARG A 215 0.67 14.31 5.39
CA ARG A 215 -0.41 14.74 4.49
C ARG A 215 -1.00 13.51 3.82
N ARG A 216 -2.28 13.58 3.45
CA ARG A 216 -2.99 12.53 2.71
C ARG A 216 -2.22 12.00 1.49
N SER A 217 -1.69 12.90 0.66
CA SER A 217 -0.87 12.50 -0.50
C SER A 217 0.42 11.77 -0.13
N GLY A 218 0.95 12.01 1.07
CA GLY A 218 2.08 11.27 1.63
C GLY A 218 1.67 9.89 2.11
N ALA A 219 0.49 9.76 2.73
CA ALA A 219 -0.04 8.48 3.20
C ALA A 219 -0.20 7.47 2.04
N ASP A 220 -0.74 7.91 0.89
CA ASP A 220 -0.88 7.07 -0.31
C ASP A 220 0.47 6.54 -0.79
N ALA A 221 1.48 7.41 -0.88
CA ALA A 221 2.82 7.01 -1.31
C ALA A 221 3.45 5.98 -0.35
N ILE A 222 3.18 6.12 0.94
CA ILE A 222 3.72 5.27 2.00
C ILE A 222 3.02 3.92 2.03
N LEU A 223 1.69 3.90 1.91
CA LEU A 223 0.89 2.70 1.74
C LEU A 223 1.36 1.89 0.54
N ASN A 224 1.54 2.53 -0.62
CA ASN A 224 2.01 1.86 -1.84
C ASN A 224 3.43 1.31 -1.68
N ALA A 225 4.33 2.08 -1.08
CA ALA A 225 5.69 1.63 -0.82
C ALA A 225 5.73 0.47 0.18
N LEU A 226 4.90 0.51 1.23
CA LEU A 226 4.79 -0.56 2.22
C LEU A 226 4.19 -1.82 1.60
N LEU A 227 3.12 -1.70 0.81
CA LEU A 227 2.47 -2.81 0.11
C LEU A 227 3.43 -3.53 -0.84
N LEU A 228 4.17 -2.78 -1.66
CA LEU A 228 5.20 -3.35 -2.54
C LEU A 228 6.32 -4.03 -1.74
N SER A 229 6.74 -3.43 -0.62
CA SER A 229 7.76 -4.01 0.24
C SER A 229 7.30 -5.32 0.87
N LEU A 230 6.04 -5.39 1.33
CA LEU A 230 5.42 -6.61 1.84
C LEU A 230 5.38 -7.72 0.78
N ALA A 231 5.00 -7.38 -0.46
CA ALA A 231 5.01 -8.33 -1.57
C ALA A 231 6.40 -8.93 -1.81
N ASP A 232 7.43 -8.07 -1.87
CA ASP A 232 8.79 -8.50 -2.13
C ASP A 232 9.34 -9.37 -1.00
N VAL A 233 9.09 -8.98 0.26
CA VAL A 233 9.52 -9.77 1.42
C VAL A 233 8.78 -11.10 1.50
N GLN A 234 7.50 -11.13 1.13
CA GLN A 234 6.75 -12.38 1.05
C GLN A 234 7.36 -13.32 0.00
N ILE A 235 7.73 -12.81 -1.18
CA ILE A 235 8.41 -13.59 -2.22
C ILE A 235 9.74 -14.15 -1.71
N LEU A 236 10.54 -13.31 -1.04
CA LEU A 236 11.81 -13.73 -0.45
C LEU A 236 11.61 -14.80 0.63
N PHE A 237 10.61 -14.62 1.50
CA PHE A 237 10.28 -15.56 2.56
C PHE A 237 9.80 -16.91 1.98
N GLU A 238 8.95 -16.92 0.96
CA GLU A 238 8.56 -18.15 0.28
C GLU A 238 9.77 -18.86 -0.36
N ALA A 239 10.65 -18.10 -1.00
CA ALA A 239 11.86 -18.64 -1.63
C ALA A 239 12.86 -19.24 -0.63
N SER A 240 12.80 -18.83 0.65
CA SER A 240 13.65 -19.35 1.74
C SER A 240 13.38 -20.83 2.07
N ARG A 241 12.22 -21.37 1.65
CA ARG A 241 11.69 -22.70 2.00
C ARG A 241 11.35 -22.90 3.47
N VAL A 242 11.35 -21.85 4.30
CA VAL A 242 10.92 -21.92 5.70
C VAL A 242 9.52 -22.52 5.82
N LEU A 243 8.58 -22.09 4.99
CA LEU A 243 7.22 -22.63 4.96
C LEU A 243 7.19 -24.15 4.74
N THR A 244 7.93 -24.65 3.76
CA THR A 244 7.99 -26.10 3.47
C THR A 244 8.62 -26.90 4.62
N ILE A 245 9.60 -26.32 5.33
CA ILE A 245 10.20 -26.95 6.52
C ILE A 245 9.19 -26.95 7.67
N PHE A 246 8.52 -25.81 7.89
CA PHE A 246 7.49 -25.65 8.91
C PHE A 246 6.31 -26.60 8.70
N GLU A 247 5.84 -26.77 7.46
CA GLU A 247 4.77 -27.71 7.10
C GLU A 247 5.06 -29.14 7.54
N ARG A 248 6.34 -29.52 7.54
CA ARG A 248 6.85 -30.85 7.93
C ARG A 248 7.35 -30.91 9.36
N SER A 249 7.29 -29.81 10.11
CA SER A 249 7.82 -29.73 11.47
C SER A 249 6.91 -30.43 12.47
N ASP A 250 7.52 -31.08 13.46
CA ASP A 250 6.79 -31.69 14.58
C ASP A 250 6.02 -30.65 15.40
N ALA A 251 6.54 -29.42 15.48
CA ALA A 251 5.88 -28.31 16.17
C ALA A 251 4.51 -28.00 15.56
N ARG A 252 4.42 -27.90 14.23
CA ARG A 252 3.15 -27.72 13.52
C ARG A 252 2.22 -28.92 13.72
N ALA A 253 2.74 -30.14 13.57
CA ALA A 253 1.95 -31.35 13.75
C ALA A 253 1.36 -31.45 15.16
N LYS A 254 2.13 -31.06 16.18
CA LYS A 254 1.68 -30.99 17.57
C LYS A 254 0.53 -29.99 17.76
N VAL A 255 0.67 -28.76 17.27
CA VAL A 255 -0.39 -27.73 17.38
C VAL A 255 -1.68 -28.19 16.69
N LEU A 256 -1.58 -28.77 15.49
CA LEU A 256 -2.74 -29.29 14.78
C LEU A 256 -3.37 -30.49 15.49
N GLY A 257 -2.57 -31.40 16.04
CA GLY A 257 -3.05 -32.55 16.80
C GLY A 257 -3.74 -32.16 18.11
N GLU A 258 -3.25 -31.13 18.81
CA GLU A 258 -3.89 -30.56 20.00
C GLU A 258 -5.27 -29.97 19.64
N ARG A 259 -5.37 -29.21 18.54
CA ARG A 259 -6.65 -28.68 18.06
C ARG A 259 -7.63 -29.76 17.65
N GLU A 260 -7.17 -30.78 16.93
CA GLU A 260 -8.01 -31.93 16.57
C GLU A 260 -8.48 -32.71 17.81
N ALA A 261 -7.64 -32.83 18.84
CA ALA A 261 -8.04 -33.42 20.11
C ALA A 261 -9.11 -32.59 20.83
N VAL A 262 -8.96 -31.26 20.88
CA VAL A 262 -9.95 -30.33 21.45
C VAL A 262 -11.31 -30.47 20.74
N VAL A 263 -11.31 -30.49 19.40
CA VAL A 263 -12.53 -30.71 18.60
C VAL A 263 -13.17 -32.07 18.89
N ARG A 264 -12.38 -33.15 18.95
CA ARG A 264 -12.89 -34.50 19.26
C ARG A 264 -13.47 -34.63 20.66
N LEU A 265 -12.97 -33.84 21.60
CA LEU A 265 -13.49 -33.79 22.97
C LEU A 265 -14.79 -32.97 23.08
N GLY A 266 -15.27 -32.37 21.99
CA GLY A 266 -16.47 -31.52 22.01
C GLY A 266 -16.28 -30.24 22.83
N ILE A 267 -15.02 -29.88 23.12
CA ILE A 267 -14.68 -28.59 23.68
C ILE A 267 -14.64 -27.65 22.48
N GLU A 268 -15.81 -27.34 21.93
CA GLU A 268 -15.91 -26.26 20.96
C GLU A 268 -15.42 -25.01 21.67
N THR A 269 -14.26 -24.49 21.25
CA THR A 269 -13.93 -23.10 21.49
C THR A 269 -15.00 -22.34 20.72
N GLU A 270 -16.08 -21.99 21.41
CA GLU A 270 -17.10 -21.05 20.96
C GLU A 270 -16.36 -19.95 20.20
N LYS A 271 -16.44 -19.98 18.87
CA LYS A 271 -16.10 -18.81 18.08
C LYS A 271 -17.00 -17.74 18.68
N ARG A 272 -16.41 -16.68 19.24
CA ARG A 272 -17.15 -15.44 19.51
C ARG A 272 -17.67 -14.95 18.16
N GLU A 273 -18.75 -15.54 17.68
CA GLU A 273 -19.63 -14.88 16.74
C GLU A 273 -20.12 -13.64 17.49
N ASN A 274 -19.78 -12.48 16.95
CA ASN A 274 -20.22 -11.18 17.44
C ASN A 274 -21.70 -11.24 17.81
N VAL A 275 -21.99 -11.18 19.11
CA VAL A 275 -23.31 -10.90 19.66
C VAL A 275 -23.57 -9.40 19.46
N ASP A 276 -23.66 -8.97 18.21
CA ASP A 276 -24.10 -7.64 17.79
C ASP A 276 -25.33 -7.80 16.88
N SER A 277 -26.41 -8.32 17.43
CA SER A 277 -27.77 -8.12 16.91
C SER A 277 -28.79 -8.64 17.92
N ILE A 278 -28.96 -7.89 19.01
CA ILE A 278 -30.25 -7.85 19.70
C ILE A 278 -31.04 -6.73 19.00
N PRO A 279 -32.03 -7.04 18.14
CA PRO A 279 -32.98 -6.05 17.70
C PRO A 279 -33.95 -5.75 18.87
N ASP A 280 -34.16 -4.46 19.14
CA ASP A 280 -35.23 -3.96 20.01
C ASP A 280 -36.64 -4.31 19.46
#